data_AF-A0A6U5I221-F1
#
_entry.id   AF-A0A6U5I221-F1
#
_cell.length_a   1.000
_cell.length_b   1.000
_cell.length_c   1.000
_cell.angle_alpha   90.00
_cell.angle_beta   90.00
_cell.angle_gamma   90.00
#
_symmetry.space_group_name_H-M   'P 1'
#
loop_
_entity.id
_entity.type
_entity.pdbx_description
1 polymer ?
#
loop_
_entity_poly.entity_id
_entity_poly.type
_entity_poly.pdbx_seq_one_letter_code
_entity_poly.pdbx_strand_id
1 'polypeptide(L)'
;MHALSYHQEIIKRIAIVDIDVHHGNGTEEIIKKINRPDQLFFSSIHLFDENFYPGSGESDSIEFNIVNIPIAPIWRFRNQNNFSDFPKSYESDGVTGRHAFKNQIVQRLLPSLRAFNPDLVLVSVGYDAAKYDIGNKREGNRNGDVGMDLSKDDYFWAVSQLKSIANLVCKGRLVMVLEGGYGKPCKSHSTMEESIPLDTEDLSANSLASVRALVGKGANTSVNLSVLSKRYSSMNKLKKIMRNSSATNFISGENSQRFTRNSKRAADSQDDSFDGTSGKNSSSRKKVANKFIRKQDCK
;
A
#
# COMPACT_ATOMS: atom_id res chain seq x y z
N MET A 1 -12.90 18.86 3.18
CA MET A 1 -13.49 17.86 2.27
C MET A 1 -14.51 18.53 1.37
N HIS A 2 -14.32 18.51 0.04
CA HIS A 2 -15.17 19.25 -0.91
C HIS A 2 -16.67 18.93 -0.76
N ALA A 3 -17.03 17.65 -0.61
CA ALA A 3 -18.41 17.23 -0.44
C ALA A 3 -19.09 17.83 0.81
N LEU A 4 -18.38 17.91 1.94
CA LEU A 4 -18.90 18.56 3.16
C LEU A 4 -18.97 20.09 3.05
N SER A 5 -18.28 20.69 2.08
CA SER A 5 -18.28 22.15 1.89
C SER A 5 -19.34 22.60 0.89
N TYR A 6 -19.58 21.82 -0.17
CA TYR A 6 -20.39 22.25 -1.31
C TYR A 6 -21.68 21.44 -1.54
N HIS A 7 -21.90 20.35 -0.79
CA HIS A 7 -23.08 19.50 -0.91
C HIS A 7 -23.75 19.22 0.44
N GLN A 8 -23.77 20.21 1.34
CA GLN A 8 -24.25 20.08 2.73
C GLN A 8 -25.74 19.75 2.85
N GLU A 9 -26.51 20.04 1.80
CA GLU A 9 -27.93 19.71 1.69
C GLU A 9 -28.19 18.20 1.63
N ILE A 10 -27.21 17.42 1.15
CA ILE A 10 -27.30 15.95 1.03
C ILE A 10 -26.19 15.18 1.76
N ILE A 11 -25.02 15.78 1.99
CA ILE A 11 -23.85 15.15 2.62
C ILE A 11 -23.45 15.91 3.88
N LYS A 12 -23.66 15.29 5.05
CA LYS A 12 -23.24 15.82 6.37
C LYS A 12 -22.21 14.91 7.06
N ARG A 13 -22.23 13.62 6.75
CA ARG A 13 -21.29 12.62 7.27
C ARG A 13 -20.62 11.85 6.14
N ILE A 14 -19.30 11.71 6.19
CA ILE A 14 -18.52 10.93 5.22
C ILE A 14 -17.76 9.84 5.97
N ALA A 15 -17.93 8.60 5.53
CA ALA A 15 -17.07 7.48 5.93
C ALA A 15 -16.01 7.24 4.86
N ILE A 16 -14.75 7.13 5.28
CA ILE A 16 -13.64 6.68 4.46
C ILE A 16 -13.26 5.29 4.94
N VAL A 17 -13.29 4.32 4.03
CA VAL A 17 -12.99 2.92 4.29
C VAL A 17 -11.78 2.54 3.46
N ASP A 18 -10.78 1.96 4.08
CA ASP A 18 -9.57 1.52 3.42
C ASP A 18 -9.44 -0.01 3.56
N ILE A 19 -9.38 -0.67 2.41
CA ILE A 19 -9.20 -2.12 2.28
C ILE A 19 -7.91 -2.48 1.53
N ASP A 20 -7.00 -1.51 1.35
CA ASP A 20 -5.61 -1.78 0.98
C ASP A 20 -4.92 -2.61 2.06
N VAL A 21 -3.91 -3.41 1.68
CA VAL A 21 -3.19 -4.23 2.68
C VAL A 21 -2.37 -3.38 3.65
N HIS A 22 -1.99 -2.17 3.26
CA HIS A 22 -1.21 -1.25 4.08
C HIS A 22 -2.13 -0.32 4.86
N HIS A 23 -1.71 0.07 6.06
CA HIS A 23 -2.45 1.08 6.81
C HIS A 23 -2.45 2.42 6.06
N GLY A 24 -3.63 2.97 5.79
CA GLY A 24 -3.84 4.34 5.29
C GLY A 24 -3.48 5.45 6.29
N ASN A 25 -2.26 5.42 6.82
CA ASN A 25 -1.74 6.35 7.84
C ASN A 25 -1.82 7.82 7.40
N GLY A 26 -1.60 8.12 6.12
CA GLY A 26 -1.76 9.47 5.59
C GLY A 26 -3.20 9.99 5.72
N THR A 27 -4.18 9.13 5.43
CA THR A 27 -5.61 9.45 5.59
C THR A 27 -5.96 9.63 7.06
N GLU A 28 -5.50 8.73 7.93
CA GLU A 28 -5.67 8.85 9.39
C GLU A 28 -5.18 10.21 9.90
N GLU A 29 -3.96 10.60 9.56
CA GLU A 29 -3.36 11.86 9.98
C GLU A 29 -4.14 13.09 9.49
N ILE A 30 -4.67 13.04 8.27
CA ILE A 30 -5.53 14.12 7.74
C ILE A 30 -6.83 14.20 8.53
N ILE A 31 -7.48 13.06 8.84
CA ILE A 31 -8.73 13.03 9.59
C ILE A 31 -8.53 13.56 11.01
N LYS A 32 -7.46 13.14 11.70
CA LYS A 32 -7.08 13.67 13.02
C LYS A 32 -6.87 15.17 12.98
N LYS A 33 -6.21 15.71 11.95
CA LYS A 33 -5.99 17.17 11.79
C LYS A 33 -7.27 17.94 11.50
N ILE A 34 -8.20 17.38 10.73
CA ILE A 34 -9.50 18.02 10.47
C ILE A 34 -10.35 18.03 11.75
N ASN A 35 -10.22 17.00 12.60
CA ASN A 35 -10.85 16.89 13.91
C ASN A 35 -12.37 17.18 13.91
N ARG A 36 -13.11 16.44 13.08
CA ARG A 36 -14.58 16.49 13.01
C ARG A 36 -15.19 15.09 13.15
N PRO A 37 -15.04 14.45 14.32
CA PRO A 37 -15.46 13.06 14.53
C PRO A 37 -16.97 12.85 14.34
N ASP A 38 -17.78 13.91 14.43
CA ASP A 38 -19.22 13.90 14.15
C ASP A 38 -19.56 13.85 12.64
N GLN A 39 -18.64 14.35 11.78
CA GLN A 39 -18.81 14.44 10.33
C GLN A 39 -17.95 13.43 9.56
N LEU A 40 -16.87 12.94 10.17
CA LEU A 40 -15.89 12.08 9.52
C LEU A 40 -15.70 10.79 10.31
N PHE A 41 -15.65 9.69 9.57
CA PHE A 41 -15.27 8.37 10.06
C PHE A 41 -14.16 7.83 9.17
N PHE A 42 -13.14 7.21 9.77
CA PHE A 42 -12.12 6.47 9.03
C PHE A 42 -12.00 5.06 9.58
N SER A 43 -11.86 4.09 8.69
CA SER A 43 -11.48 2.74 9.07
C SER A 43 -10.58 2.12 8.03
N SER A 44 -9.51 1.48 8.49
CA SER A 44 -8.57 0.75 7.65
C SER A 44 -8.44 -0.69 8.13
N ILE A 45 -8.60 -1.65 7.23
CA ILE A 45 -8.33 -3.07 7.46
C ILE A 45 -7.03 -3.42 6.76
N HIS A 46 -5.97 -3.60 7.53
CA HIS A 46 -4.61 -3.70 7.00
C HIS A 46 -3.82 -4.78 7.73
N LEU A 47 -2.72 -5.23 7.12
CA LEU A 47 -1.73 -6.02 7.82
C LEU A 47 -0.94 -5.16 8.81
N PHE A 48 -0.67 -5.73 9.96
CA PHE A 48 0.18 -5.11 10.98
C PHE A 48 1.20 -6.11 11.53
N ASP A 49 2.48 -5.76 11.40
CA ASP A 49 3.64 -6.47 11.92
C ASP A 49 4.79 -5.48 12.09
N GLU A 50 5.71 -5.75 13.00
CA GLU A 50 6.93 -4.95 13.20
C GLU A 50 7.81 -4.84 11.94
N ASN A 51 7.73 -5.79 11.01
CA ASN A 51 8.48 -5.81 9.76
C ASN A 51 7.55 -5.67 8.54
N PHE A 52 6.47 -4.90 8.66
CA PHE A 52 5.56 -4.61 7.58
C PHE A 52 5.24 -3.12 7.51
N TYR A 53 5.42 -2.52 6.33
CA TYR A 53 5.13 -1.12 6.11
C TYR A 53 3.64 -0.82 6.32
N PRO A 54 3.26 0.35 6.88
CA PRO A 54 4.10 1.41 7.44
C PRO A 54 4.41 1.24 8.95
N GLY A 55 4.05 0.11 9.58
CA GLY A 55 4.24 -0.09 11.02
C GLY A 55 3.37 0.79 11.91
N SER A 56 2.16 1.17 11.44
CA SER A 56 1.17 1.94 12.21
C SER A 56 -0.23 1.34 12.06
N GLY A 57 -1.21 1.86 12.81
CA GLY A 57 -2.59 1.36 12.77
C GLY A 57 -2.88 0.24 13.78
N GLU A 58 -2.04 0.06 14.80
CA GLU A 58 -2.24 -1.00 15.80
C GLU A 58 -3.51 -0.82 16.65
N SER A 59 -3.88 0.44 16.92
CA SER A 59 -4.99 0.77 17.82
C SER A 59 -5.95 1.76 17.18
N ASP A 60 -7.20 1.70 17.62
CA ASP A 60 -8.22 2.70 17.29
C ASP A 60 -7.82 4.09 17.81
N SER A 61 -8.35 5.16 17.20
CA SER A 61 -8.32 6.52 17.75
C SER A 61 -9.76 7.02 17.88
N ILE A 62 -10.44 6.54 18.92
CA ILE A 62 -11.89 6.65 19.10
C ILE A 62 -12.34 8.12 19.19
N GLU A 63 -11.54 8.99 19.81
CA GLU A 63 -11.78 10.42 19.94
C GLU A 63 -11.83 11.14 18.59
N PHE A 64 -11.23 10.57 17.55
CA PHE A 64 -11.27 11.06 16.17
C PHE A 64 -12.23 10.27 15.27
N ASN A 65 -13.00 9.34 15.85
CA ASN A 65 -13.89 8.42 15.14
C ASN A 65 -13.15 7.55 14.10
N ILE A 66 -12.01 7.00 14.53
CA ILE A 66 -11.14 6.15 13.72
C ILE A 66 -11.10 4.74 14.28
N VAL A 67 -11.41 3.76 13.42
CA VAL A 67 -11.40 2.33 13.75
C VAL A 67 -10.35 1.61 12.92
N ASN A 68 -9.23 1.29 13.55
CA ASN A 68 -8.15 0.56 12.92
C ASN A 68 -8.32 -0.94 13.16
N ILE A 69 -8.20 -1.71 12.09
CA ILE A 69 -8.47 -3.14 12.10
C ILE A 69 -7.21 -3.89 11.64
N PRO A 70 -6.19 -3.99 12.52
CA PRO A 70 -4.96 -4.69 12.19
C PRO A 70 -5.21 -6.19 12.09
N ILE A 71 -4.64 -6.80 11.05
CA ILE A 71 -4.64 -8.24 10.81
C ILE A 71 -3.20 -8.74 10.94
N ALA A 72 -3.01 -9.76 11.79
CA ALA A 72 -1.74 -10.44 11.88
C ALA A 72 -1.46 -11.23 10.59
N PRO A 73 -0.24 -11.14 10.03
CA PRO A 73 0.07 -11.79 8.77
C PRO A 73 0.22 -13.31 8.91
N ILE A 74 -0.12 -14.05 7.84
CA ILE A 74 -0.09 -15.52 7.77
C ILE A 74 1.29 -16.09 8.17
N TRP A 75 2.39 -15.40 7.84
CA TRP A 75 3.74 -15.88 8.14
C TRP A 75 4.04 -15.99 9.65
N ARG A 76 3.29 -15.30 10.54
CA ARG A 76 3.42 -15.49 11.99
C ARG A 76 3.01 -16.89 12.44
N PHE A 77 2.12 -17.54 11.70
CA PHE A 77 1.50 -18.81 12.10
C PHE A 77 2.22 -20.04 11.54
N ARG A 78 3.14 -19.88 10.59
CA ARG A 78 3.82 -21.00 9.92
C ARG A 78 4.92 -21.68 10.74
N ASN A 79 5.43 -21.00 11.77
CA ASN A 79 6.55 -21.49 12.59
C ASN A 79 6.19 -21.74 14.07
N GLN A 80 4.90 -21.64 14.45
CA GLN A 80 4.48 -21.83 15.83
C GLN A 80 3.89 -23.23 16.03
N ASN A 81 4.61 -24.08 16.77
CA ASN A 81 4.13 -25.38 17.22
C ASN A 81 3.08 -25.28 18.35
N ASN A 82 2.71 -24.07 18.80
CA ASN A 82 1.81 -23.83 19.92
C ASN A 82 0.72 -22.83 19.51
N PHE A 83 -0.47 -23.34 19.19
CA PHE A 83 -1.69 -22.56 18.89
C PHE A 83 -2.31 -21.89 20.15
N SER A 84 -1.75 -22.10 21.34
CA SER A 84 -2.36 -21.74 22.63
C SER A 84 -2.49 -20.24 22.90
N ASP A 85 -1.74 -19.40 22.20
CA ASP A 85 -1.66 -17.96 22.49
C ASP A 85 -2.67 -17.13 21.67
N PHE A 86 -3.55 -17.78 20.88
CA PHE A 86 -4.39 -17.09 19.90
C PHE A 86 -5.89 -17.37 20.03
N PRO A 87 -6.76 -16.47 19.52
CA PRO A 87 -8.20 -16.66 19.62
C PRO A 87 -8.64 -17.95 18.92
N LYS A 88 -9.41 -18.79 19.61
CA LYS A 88 -9.93 -20.07 19.10
C LYS A 88 -10.66 -19.99 17.75
N SER A 89 -11.13 -18.79 17.36
CA SER A 89 -11.73 -18.54 16.04
C SER A 89 -10.78 -18.77 14.86
N TYR A 90 -9.48 -18.96 15.10
CA TYR A 90 -8.46 -19.24 14.10
C TYR A 90 -8.18 -20.75 13.90
N GLU A 91 -8.77 -21.63 14.70
CA GLU A 91 -8.39 -23.07 14.74
C GLU A 91 -9.14 -23.95 13.72
N SER A 92 -10.36 -23.58 13.27
CA SER A 92 -11.25 -24.54 12.57
C SER A 92 -11.10 -24.62 11.05
N ASP A 93 -10.59 -23.58 10.37
CA ASP A 93 -10.53 -23.51 8.89
C ASP A 93 -9.10 -23.38 8.33
N GLY A 94 -8.08 -23.52 9.20
CA GLY A 94 -6.72 -23.10 8.91
C GLY A 94 -6.57 -21.58 9.01
N VAL A 95 -5.45 -21.12 9.57
CA VAL A 95 -5.18 -19.68 9.73
C VAL A 95 -4.92 -19.05 8.35
N THR A 96 -5.96 -18.51 7.73
CA THR A 96 -5.88 -17.82 6.45
C THR A 96 -6.21 -16.35 6.61
N GLY A 97 -5.45 -15.49 5.92
CA GLY A 97 -5.66 -14.03 5.93
C GLY A 97 -7.03 -13.67 5.40
N ARG A 98 -7.57 -14.42 4.43
CA ARG A 98 -8.94 -14.26 3.93
C ARG A 98 -10.02 -14.43 5.01
N HIS A 99 -9.87 -15.39 5.92
CA HIS A 99 -10.86 -15.63 6.96
C HIS A 99 -10.84 -14.49 7.98
N ALA A 100 -9.63 -14.08 8.41
CA ALA A 100 -9.45 -12.92 9.27
C ALA A 100 -10.06 -11.66 8.66
N PHE A 101 -9.73 -11.36 7.39
CA PHE A 101 -10.25 -10.21 6.66
C PHE A 101 -11.79 -10.19 6.61
N LYS A 102 -12.42 -11.30 6.23
CA LYS A 102 -13.88 -11.40 6.16
C LYS A 102 -14.54 -11.25 7.54
N ASN A 103 -13.96 -11.87 8.56
CA ASN A 103 -14.46 -11.73 9.93
C ASN A 103 -14.38 -10.28 10.42
N GLN A 104 -13.25 -9.61 10.17
CA GLN A 104 -13.06 -8.22 10.55
C GLN A 104 -14.03 -7.27 9.84
N ILE A 105 -14.35 -7.53 8.56
CA ILE A 105 -15.40 -6.81 7.85
C ILE A 105 -16.74 -6.94 8.58
N VAL A 106 -17.16 -8.18 8.89
CA VAL A 106 -18.47 -8.44 9.51
C VAL A 106 -18.55 -7.95 10.96
N GLN A 107 -17.48 -8.12 11.74
CA GLN A 107 -17.50 -7.91 13.19
C GLN A 107 -17.14 -6.49 13.59
N ARG A 108 -16.28 -5.80 12.82
CA ARG A 108 -15.81 -4.46 13.16
C ARG A 108 -16.25 -3.40 12.16
N LEU A 109 -15.96 -3.59 10.86
CA LEU A 109 -16.22 -2.54 9.87
C LEU A 109 -17.72 -2.27 9.65
N LEU A 110 -18.50 -3.28 9.31
CA LEU A 110 -19.93 -3.09 8.98
C LEU A 110 -20.76 -2.53 10.15
N PRO A 111 -20.59 -3.01 11.41
CA PRO A 111 -21.27 -2.42 12.55
C PRO A 111 -20.88 -0.95 12.78
N SER A 112 -19.60 -0.60 12.61
CA SER A 112 -19.11 0.77 12.78
C SER A 112 -19.70 1.72 11.73
N LEU A 113 -19.74 1.29 10.46
CA LEU A 113 -20.40 2.06 9.39
C LEU A 113 -21.90 2.25 9.64
N ARG A 114 -22.58 1.20 10.13
CA ARG A 114 -23.99 1.28 10.49
C ARG A 114 -24.24 2.26 11.64
N ALA A 115 -23.40 2.22 12.67
CA ALA A 115 -23.51 3.10 13.83
C ALA A 115 -23.25 4.57 13.46
N PHE A 116 -22.24 4.83 12.62
CA PHE A 116 -21.93 6.17 12.15
C PHE A 116 -22.98 6.73 11.17
N ASN A 117 -23.66 5.84 10.42
CA ASN A 117 -24.73 6.18 9.48
C ASN A 117 -24.33 7.30 8.49
N PRO A 118 -23.27 7.12 7.68
CA PRO A 118 -22.75 8.15 6.80
C PRO A 118 -23.73 8.51 5.67
N ASP A 119 -23.57 9.69 5.09
CA ASP A 119 -24.28 10.10 3.88
C ASP A 119 -23.49 9.76 2.59
N LEU A 120 -22.19 9.48 2.70
CA LEU A 120 -21.33 9.08 1.59
C LEU A 120 -20.25 8.12 2.12
N VAL A 121 -20.00 7.03 1.39
CA VAL A 121 -18.89 6.13 1.66
C VAL A 121 -17.85 6.26 0.54
N LEU A 122 -16.63 6.62 0.90
CA LEU A 122 -15.45 6.59 0.04
C LEU A 122 -14.64 5.35 0.40
N VAL A 123 -14.19 4.60 -0.61
CA VAL A 123 -13.40 3.39 -0.40
C VAL A 123 -12.06 3.52 -1.11
N SER A 124 -10.98 3.54 -0.35
CA SER A 124 -9.63 3.27 -0.81
C SER A 124 -9.50 1.77 -1.04
N VAL A 125 -9.39 1.35 -2.30
CA VAL A 125 -9.37 -0.07 -2.69
C VAL A 125 -8.03 -0.46 -3.28
N GLY A 126 -7.20 -1.08 -2.44
CA GLY A 126 -5.99 -1.79 -2.84
C GLY A 126 -6.25 -3.25 -3.19
N TYR A 127 -5.48 -3.77 -4.14
CA TYR A 127 -5.50 -5.20 -4.53
C TYR A 127 -4.22 -5.96 -4.15
N ASP A 128 -3.37 -5.32 -3.35
CA ASP A 128 -2.10 -5.88 -2.88
C ASP A 128 -2.26 -6.88 -1.73
N ALA A 129 -3.40 -6.97 -1.06
CA ALA A 129 -3.71 -8.08 -0.14
C ALA A 129 -3.89 -9.45 -0.85
N ALA A 130 -3.82 -9.48 -2.19
CA ALA A 130 -3.95 -10.69 -2.97
C ALA A 130 -2.80 -11.68 -2.73
N LYS A 131 -3.12 -12.98 -2.83
CA LYS A 131 -2.21 -14.11 -2.52
C LYS A 131 -0.83 -14.08 -3.20
N TYR A 132 -0.71 -13.43 -4.35
CA TYR A 132 0.53 -13.43 -5.14
C TYR A 132 1.14 -12.03 -5.30
N ASP A 133 0.51 -11.01 -4.71
CA ASP A 133 0.98 -9.65 -4.90
C ASP A 133 2.28 -9.40 -4.13
N ILE A 134 3.19 -8.63 -4.74
CA ILE A 134 4.46 -8.28 -4.12
C ILE A 134 4.32 -7.25 -2.99
N GLY A 135 3.23 -6.48 -2.95
CA GLY A 135 2.98 -5.46 -1.92
C GLY A 135 2.68 -6.05 -0.54
N ASN A 136 2.27 -7.31 -0.49
CA ASN A 136 1.92 -8.02 0.74
C ASN A 136 2.99 -9.04 1.13
N LYS A 137 4.25 -8.57 1.14
CA LYS A 137 5.43 -9.34 1.54
C LYS A 137 6.07 -8.68 2.74
N ARG A 138 6.70 -9.48 3.59
CA ARG A 138 7.52 -8.97 4.70
C ARG A 138 8.63 -8.06 4.15
N GLU A 139 8.88 -6.95 4.86
CA GLU A 139 9.96 -6.03 4.51
C GLU A 139 11.31 -6.76 4.47
N GLY A 140 12.14 -6.43 3.48
CA GLY A 140 13.41 -7.10 3.24
C GLY A 140 13.31 -8.54 2.71
N ASN A 141 12.12 -9.13 2.56
CA ASN A 141 11.93 -10.49 2.06
C ASN A 141 10.85 -10.59 0.97
N ARG A 142 11.11 -9.97 -0.19
CA ARG A 142 10.20 -9.97 -1.35
C ARG A 142 9.93 -11.36 -1.94
N ASN A 143 10.84 -12.31 -1.72
CA ASN A 143 10.68 -13.70 -2.15
C ASN A 143 10.01 -14.58 -1.08
N GLY A 144 9.69 -14.01 0.08
CA GLY A 144 9.13 -14.71 1.23
C GLY A 144 7.63 -14.96 1.11
N ASP A 145 7.06 -15.36 2.23
CA ASP A 145 5.63 -15.62 2.36
C ASP A 145 4.81 -14.33 2.25
N VAL A 146 3.56 -14.48 1.79
CA VAL A 146 2.57 -13.40 1.85
C VAL A 146 1.92 -13.31 3.22
N GLY A 147 1.45 -12.12 3.59
CA GLY A 147 0.79 -11.87 4.87
C GLY A 147 -0.71 -12.05 4.81
N MET A 148 -1.30 -11.80 3.65
CA MET A 148 -2.70 -12.05 3.34
C MET A 148 -2.84 -12.87 2.05
N ASP A 149 -3.93 -13.58 1.87
CA ASP A 149 -4.12 -14.51 0.76
C ASP A 149 -5.46 -14.32 0.02
N LEU A 150 -5.91 -13.07 -0.12
CA LEU A 150 -7.19 -12.77 -0.76
C LEU A 150 -7.21 -13.27 -2.20
N SER A 151 -8.37 -13.79 -2.59
CA SER A 151 -8.71 -14.12 -3.96
C SER A 151 -9.68 -13.09 -4.55
N LYS A 152 -9.86 -13.14 -5.87
CA LYS A 152 -10.88 -12.34 -6.57
C LYS A 152 -12.30 -12.51 -5.98
N ASP A 153 -12.63 -13.69 -5.46
CA ASP A 153 -13.95 -13.95 -4.88
C ASP A 153 -14.09 -13.28 -3.51
N ASP A 154 -12.98 -13.13 -2.77
CA ASP A 154 -12.96 -12.38 -1.50
C ASP A 154 -13.15 -10.89 -1.75
N TYR A 155 -12.52 -10.32 -2.80
CA TYR A 155 -12.77 -8.93 -3.22
C TYR A 155 -14.21 -8.72 -3.69
N PHE A 156 -14.74 -9.63 -4.52
CA PHE A 156 -16.16 -9.58 -4.91
C PHE A 156 -17.07 -9.58 -3.69
N TRP A 157 -16.81 -10.46 -2.72
CA TRP A 157 -17.60 -10.56 -1.50
C TRP A 157 -17.50 -9.27 -0.67
N ALA A 158 -16.29 -8.75 -0.43
CA ALA A 158 -16.07 -7.56 0.37
C ALA A 158 -16.76 -6.33 -0.21
N VAL A 159 -16.62 -6.11 -1.52
CA VAL A 159 -17.30 -5.01 -2.22
C VAL A 159 -18.82 -5.20 -2.23
N SER A 160 -19.31 -6.44 -2.30
CA SER A 160 -20.75 -6.71 -2.16
C SER A 160 -21.26 -6.32 -0.77
N GLN A 161 -20.48 -6.57 0.30
CA GLN A 161 -20.82 -6.10 1.65
C GLN A 161 -20.83 -4.57 1.75
N LEU A 162 -19.80 -3.91 1.22
CA LEU A 162 -19.69 -2.43 1.20
C LEU A 162 -20.85 -1.78 0.42
N LYS A 163 -21.22 -2.34 -0.73
CA LYS A 163 -22.39 -1.92 -1.49
C LYS A 163 -23.68 -2.13 -0.70
N SER A 164 -23.83 -3.27 -0.02
CA SER A 164 -25.02 -3.57 0.78
C SER A 164 -25.18 -2.59 1.94
N ILE A 165 -24.11 -2.30 2.68
CA ILE A 165 -24.18 -1.34 3.78
C ILE A 165 -24.39 0.08 3.25
N ALA A 166 -23.76 0.48 2.14
CA ALA A 166 -23.99 1.78 1.51
C ALA A 166 -25.46 1.96 1.07
N ASN A 167 -26.09 0.92 0.52
CA ASN A 167 -27.53 0.96 0.22
C ASN A 167 -28.39 1.21 1.47
N LEU A 168 -27.98 0.63 2.61
CA LEU A 168 -28.70 0.79 3.88
C LEU A 168 -28.52 2.17 4.50
N VAL A 169 -27.28 2.69 4.56
CA VAL A 169 -26.96 3.90 5.34
C VAL A 169 -26.91 5.18 4.52
N CYS A 170 -26.49 5.10 3.25
CA CYS A 170 -26.25 6.28 2.40
C CYS A 170 -26.97 6.23 1.05
N LYS A 171 -28.07 5.46 0.93
CA LYS A 171 -28.86 5.30 -0.31
C LYS A 171 -28.00 4.89 -1.52
N GLY A 172 -26.96 4.08 -1.28
CA GLY A 172 -26.06 3.56 -2.32
C GLY A 172 -24.99 4.53 -2.78
N ARG A 173 -24.79 5.68 -2.11
CA ARG A 173 -23.69 6.62 -2.40
C ARG A 173 -22.35 6.05 -1.95
N LEU A 174 -21.74 5.28 -2.85
CA LEU A 174 -20.47 4.60 -2.69
C LEU A 174 -19.52 4.98 -3.83
N VAL A 175 -18.32 5.44 -3.50
CA VAL A 175 -17.26 5.74 -4.46
C VAL A 175 -16.05 4.89 -4.12
N MET A 176 -15.49 4.20 -5.10
CA MET A 176 -14.27 3.41 -4.95
C MET A 176 -13.12 4.06 -5.71
N VAL A 177 -11.97 4.22 -5.06
CA VAL A 177 -10.75 4.81 -5.60
C VAL A 177 -9.65 3.75 -5.56
N LEU A 178 -9.04 3.48 -6.71
CA LEU A 178 -7.96 2.51 -6.83
C LEU A 178 -6.72 3.00 -6.07
N GLU A 179 -6.15 2.13 -5.23
CA GLU A 179 -4.90 2.34 -4.47
C GLU A 179 -3.82 1.34 -4.92
N GLY A 180 -3.31 0.51 -4.02
CA GLY A 180 -2.29 -0.50 -4.26
C GLY A 180 -2.76 -1.68 -5.11
N GLY A 181 -1.83 -2.60 -5.35
CA GLY A 181 -1.99 -3.73 -6.27
C GLY A 181 -0.94 -3.66 -7.37
N TYR A 182 0.09 -4.48 -7.23
CA TYR A 182 1.32 -4.38 -8.01
C TYR A 182 1.52 -5.61 -8.92
N GLY A 183 0.79 -6.68 -8.66
CA GLY A 183 0.93 -7.95 -9.37
C GLY A 183 2.04 -8.82 -8.79
N LYS A 184 2.38 -9.88 -9.52
CA LYS A 184 3.36 -10.89 -9.11
C LYS A 184 4.60 -10.86 -10.01
N PRO A 185 5.78 -11.31 -9.56
CA PRO A 185 6.94 -11.38 -10.43
C PRO A 185 6.73 -12.37 -11.58
N CYS A 186 7.06 -11.97 -12.81
CA CYS A 186 7.07 -12.86 -13.98
C CYS A 186 8.13 -13.96 -13.80
N LYS A 187 7.77 -15.21 -14.12
CA LYS A 187 8.69 -16.37 -14.01
C LYS A 187 9.72 -16.47 -15.15
N SER A 188 9.90 -15.46 -16.00
CA SER A 188 10.74 -15.60 -17.20
C SER A 188 12.24 -15.41 -16.91
N HIS A 189 12.96 -16.54 -16.95
CA HIS A 189 14.38 -16.77 -17.24
C HIS A 189 15.47 -15.99 -16.50
N SER A 190 16.21 -16.74 -15.67
CA SER A 190 17.68 -16.84 -15.53
C SER A 190 18.60 -15.80 -16.19
N THR A 191 18.33 -14.50 -16.08
CA THR A 191 19.31 -13.46 -16.36
C THR A 191 19.39 -12.51 -15.19
N MET A 192 20.62 -12.32 -14.72
CA MET A 192 21.04 -11.37 -13.69
C MET A 192 20.78 -9.94 -14.17
N GLU A 193 19.51 -9.50 -14.20
CA GLU A 193 19.14 -8.11 -14.46
C GLU A 193 18.28 -7.57 -13.31
N GLU A 194 18.57 -6.32 -12.93
CA GLU A 194 18.09 -5.61 -11.73
C GLU A 194 16.58 -5.29 -11.72
N SER A 195 15.80 -5.70 -12.74
CA SER A 195 14.35 -5.47 -12.78
C SER A 195 13.57 -6.68 -13.30
N ILE A 196 12.84 -7.34 -12.40
CA ILE A 196 11.92 -8.43 -12.75
C ILE A 196 10.59 -7.80 -13.17
N PRO A 197 10.10 -8.03 -14.40
CA PRO A 197 8.80 -7.51 -14.82
C PRO A 197 7.68 -8.11 -13.97
N LEU A 198 6.63 -7.32 -13.70
CA LEU A 198 5.46 -7.76 -12.95
C LEU A 198 4.33 -8.19 -13.89
N ASP A 199 3.71 -9.32 -13.56
CA ASP A 199 2.47 -9.83 -14.13
C ASP A 199 1.28 -9.29 -13.34
N THR A 200 0.40 -8.58 -14.04
CA THR A 200 -0.77 -7.89 -13.47
C THR A 200 -2.09 -8.58 -13.82
N GLU A 201 -2.07 -9.85 -14.28
CA GLU A 201 -3.28 -10.62 -14.55
C GLU A 201 -4.16 -10.77 -13.30
N ASP A 202 -3.54 -11.09 -12.16
CA ASP A 202 -4.26 -11.24 -10.88
C ASP A 202 -4.84 -9.89 -10.40
N LEU A 203 -4.09 -8.78 -10.54
CA LEU A 203 -4.58 -7.43 -10.27
C LEU A 203 -5.83 -7.12 -11.11
N SER A 204 -5.78 -7.43 -12.41
CA SER A 204 -6.88 -7.21 -13.34
C SER A 204 -8.10 -8.05 -12.96
N ALA A 205 -7.89 -9.31 -12.55
CA ALA A 205 -8.96 -10.20 -12.11
C ALA A 205 -9.62 -9.73 -10.80
N ASN A 206 -8.83 -9.27 -9.84
CA ASN A 206 -9.33 -8.74 -8.56
C ASN A 206 -10.12 -7.44 -8.77
N SER A 207 -9.59 -6.51 -9.57
CA SER A 207 -10.27 -5.26 -9.93
C SER A 207 -11.60 -5.51 -10.66
N LEU A 208 -11.60 -6.42 -11.63
CA LEU A 208 -12.82 -6.81 -12.33
C LEU A 208 -13.87 -7.44 -11.39
N ALA A 209 -13.43 -8.19 -10.37
CA ALA A 209 -14.33 -8.77 -9.38
C ALA A 209 -15.04 -7.70 -8.56
N SER A 210 -14.34 -6.65 -8.13
CA SER A 210 -14.92 -5.48 -7.47
C SER A 210 -15.93 -4.76 -8.37
N VAL A 211 -15.58 -4.51 -9.64
CA VAL A 211 -16.50 -3.89 -10.60
C VAL A 211 -17.76 -4.73 -10.77
N ARG A 212 -17.64 -6.06 -10.89
CA ARG A 212 -18.78 -6.99 -10.98
C ARG A 212 -19.68 -6.93 -9.74
N ALA A 213 -19.11 -6.80 -8.55
CA ALA A 213 -19.89 -6.63 -7.32
C ALA A 213 -20.69 -5.31 -7.34
N LEU A 214 -20.10 -4.22 -7.86
CA LEU A 214 -20.77 -2.93 -8.00
C LEU A 214 -21.91 -2.96 -9.02
N VAL A 215 -21.74 -3.58 -10.19
CA VAL A 215 -22.77 -3.57 -11.25
C VAL A 215 -23.82 -4.68 -11.10
N GLY A 216 -23.52 -5.74 -10.33
CA GLY A 216 -24.40 -6.88 -10.12
C GLY A 216 -24.29 -7.96 -11.20
N LYS A 217 -24.66 -9.21 -10.85
CA LYS A 217 -24.50 -10.43 -11.69
C LYS A 217 -25.18 -10.38 -13.07
N GLY A 218 -26.10 -9.44 -13.30
CA GLY A 218 -26.85 -9.30 -14.56
C GLY A 218 -26.35 -8.20 -15.51
N ALA A 219 -25.38 -7.38 -15.09
CA ALA A 219 -24.81 -6.36 -15.97
C ALA A 219 -23.79 -7.01 -16.91
N ASN A 220 -23.89 -6.72 -18.20
CA ASN A 220 -22.96 -7.22 -19.21
C ASN A 220 -21.58 -6.57 -19.00
N THR A 221 -20.75 -7.13 -18.12
CA THR A 221 -19.36 -6.69 -17.90
C THR A 221 -18.44 -7.21 -18.99
N SER A 222 -18.88 -7.19 -20.25
CA SER A 222 -17.99 -7.40 -21.38
C SER A 222 -17.02 -6.21 -21.39
N VAL A 223 -15.92 -6.35 -20.66
CA VAL A 223 -14.77 -5.47 -20.81
C VAL A 223 -14.40 -5.57 -22.28
N ASN A 224 -14.47 -4.46 -23.00
CA ASN A 224 -14.11 -4.45 -24.40
C ASN A 224 -12.59 -4.69 -24.51
N LEU A 225 -12.20 -5.96 -24.59
CA LEU A 225 -10.81 -6.41 -24.65
C LEU A 225 -10.06 -5.79 -25.85
N SER A 226 -10.78 -5.26 -26.86
CA SER A 226 -10.15 -4.52 -27.97
C SER A 226 -9.48 -3.22 -27.52
N VAL A 227 -9.94 -2.61 -26.40
CA VAL A 227 -9.32 -1.41 -25.83
C VAL A 227 -8.03 -1.76 -25.09
N LEU A 228 -8.01 -2.90 -24.41
CA LEU A 228 -6.81 -3.44 -23.76
C LEU A 228 -5.78 -3.96 -24.77
N SER A 229 -6.23 -4.65 -25.84
CA SER A 229 -5.34 -5.16 -26.89
C SER A 229 -4.70 -4.03 -27.72
N LYS A 230 -5.40 -2.91 -27.93
CA LYS A 230 -4.84 -1.70 -28.58
C LYS A 230 -3.70 -1.08 -27.77
N ARG A 231 -3.77 -1.07 -26.43
CA ARG A 231 -2.66 -0.63 -25.56
C ARG A 231 -1.48 -1.61 -25.62
N TYR A 232 -1.75 -2.91 -25.60
CA TYR A 232 -0.72 -3.95 -25.71
C TYR A 232 0.00 -3.92 -27.07
N SER A 233 -0.73 -3.76 -28.18
CA SER A 233 -0.17 -3.60 -29.51
C SER A 233 0.66 -2.32 -29.65
N SER A 234 0.21 -1.22 -29.05
CA SER A 234 0.95 0.05 -29.03
C SER A 234 2.27 -0.07 -28.26
N MET A 235 2.28 -0.78 -27.12
CA MET A 235 3.50 -1.05 -26.34
C MET A 235 4.49 -1.96 -27.09
N ASN A 236 4.00 -2.99 -27.81
CA ASN A 236 4.86 -3.82 -28.66
C ASN A 236 5.42 -3.04 -29.85
N LYS A 237 4.65 -2.11 -30.41
CA LYS A 237 5.10 -1.20 -31.48
C LYS A 237 6.19 -0.24 -30.98
N LEU A 238 6.04 0.31 -29.77
CA LEU A 238 7.04 1.13 -29.09
C LEU A 238 8.33 0.35 -28.77
N LYS A 239 8.22 -0.89 -28.25
CA LYS A 239 9.39 -1.76 -28.04
C LYS A 239 10.10 -2.13 -29.34
N LYS A 240 9.36 -2.29 -30.45
CA LYS A 240 9.92 -2.55 -31.79
C LYS A 240 10.62 -1.31 -32.37
N ILE A 241 10.08 -0.12 -32.15
CA ILE A 241 10.72 1.14 -32.53
C ILE A 241 12.02 1.35 -31.74
N MET A 242 12.00 1.16 -30.41
CA MET A 242 13.20 1.31 -29.58
C MET A 242 14.29 0.28 -29.91
N ARG A 243 13.93 -0.96 -30.29
CA ARG A 243 14.89 -1.97 -30.77
C ARG A 243 15.50 -1.63 -32.13
N ASN A 244 14.73 -1.01 -33.03
CA ASN A 244 15.23 -0.63 -34.36
C ASN A 244 16.10 0.64 -34.32
N SER A 245 15.91 1.53 -33.33
CA SER A 245 16.76 2.71 -33.14
C SER A 245 18.17 2.39 -32.61
N SER A 246 18.38 1.20 -32.05
CA SER A 246 19.70 0.74 -31.57
C SER A 246 20.57 0.14 -32.68
N ALA A 247 20.06 0.06 -33.92
CA ALA A 247 20.70 -0.59 -35.05
C ALA A 247 20.94 0.38 -36.22
N THR A 248 21.55 1.54 -35.97
CA THR A 248 22.12 2.37 -37.06
C THR A 248 23.39 3.11 -36.62
N ASN A 249 24.49 2.72 -37.28
CA ASN A 249 25.73 3.45 -37.58
C ASN A 249 26.84 3.54 -36.52
N PHE A 250 27.64 2.47 -36.48
CA PHE A 250 29.10 2.55 -36.44
C PHE A 250 29.61 3.13 -37.78
N ILE A 251 30.21 4.31 -37.78
CA ILE A 251 31.17 4.74 -38.81
C ILE A 251 32.31 5.51 -38.12
N SER A 252 33.53 5.06 -38.43
CA SER A 252 34.85 5.55 -38.01
C SER A 252 35.20 6.95 -38.55
N GLY A 253 35.94 7.75 -37.78
CA GLY A 253 36.62 8.95 -38.27
C GLY A 253 37.48 9.64 -37.21
N GLU A 254 38.80 9.54 -37.35
CA GLU A 254 39.81 10.32 -36.62
C GLU A 254 39.78 11.80 -37.01
N ASN A 255 39.87 12.71 -36.03
CA ASN A 255 40.95 13.71 -35.87
C ASN A 255 40.56 14.94 -35.02
N SER A 256 41.42 15.20 -34.02
CA SER A 256 41.95 16.48 -33.52
C SER A 256 41.02 17.70 -33.32
N GLN A 257 40.98 18.25 -32.09
CA GLN A 257 41.77 19.43 -31.67
C GLN A 257 41.30 19.99 -30.30
N ARG A 258 42.29 20.30 -29.45
CA ARG A 258 42.19 21.20 -28.29
C ARG A 258 41.68 22.57 -28.72
N PHE A 259 40.91 23.28 -27.89
CA PHE A 259 41.16 24.70 -27.58
C PHE A 259 40.46 25.15 -26.28
N THR A 260 41.10 26.12 -25.64
CA THR A 260 40.96 26.61 -24.27
C THR A 260 40.16 27.92 -24.14
N ARG A 261 39.59 28.12 -22.93
CA ARG A 261 39.50 29.35 -22.12
C ARG A 261 38.59 30.54 -22.48
N ASN A 262 37.98 31.04 -21.39
CA ASN A 262 37.65 32.43 -21.00
C ASN A 262 36.43 33.08 -21.69
N SER A 263 35.58 33.89 -21.06
CA SER A 263 35.52 34.54 -19.73
C SER A 263 34.24 35.40 -19.69
N LYS A 264 33.63 35.64 -18.52
CA LYS A 264 33.44 36.99 -17.92
C LYS A 264 32.62 36.97 -16.63
N ARG A 265 33.07 37.83 -15.70
CA ARG A 265 32.65 38.09 -14.31
C ARG A 265 31.45 39.05 -14.20
N ALA A 266 30.81 39.05 -13.03
CA ALA A 266 30.69 40.17 -12.06
C ALA A 266 29.80 39.72 -10.88
N ALA A 267 29.83 40.21 -9.65
CA ALA A 267 30.80 40.77 -8.69
C ALA A 267 29.98 41.08 -7.41
N ASP A 268 30.56 40.86 -6.23
CA ASP A 268 30.34 41.55 -4.92
C ASP A 268 30.56 40.54 -3.77
N SER A 269 31.70 40.54 -3.05
CA SER A 269 32.26 41.51 -2.10
C SER A 269 31.67 41.38 -0.68
N GLN A 270 32.43 40.73 0.22
CA GLN A 270 32.99 41.34 1.44
C GLN A 270 33.81 40.32 2.25
N ASP A 271 34.93 40.82 2.74
CA ASP A 271 35.97 40.19 3.56
C ASP A 271 35.49 39.87 4.99
N ASP A 272 36.06 38.85 5.63
CA ASP A 272 36.97 39.12 6.76
C ASP A 272 37.69 37.85 7.25
N SER A 273 38.97 38.08 7.52
CA SER A 273 40.05 37.21 8.00
C SER A 273 39.83 36.59 9.39
N PHE A 274 40.39 35.40 9.66
CA PHE A 274 41.55 35.24 10.56
C PHE A 274 42.09 33.79 10.64
N ASP A 275 43.42 33.72 10.72
CA ASP A 275 44.35 32.70 11.26
C ASP A 275 43.76 31.59 12.17
N GLY A 276 44.26 30.36 12.27
CA GLY A 276 45.58 29.79 12.01
C GLY A 276 45.82 28.61 12.99
N THR A 277 46.80 27.77 12.66
CA THR A 277 47.52 26.79 13.51
C THR A 277 46.95 25.37 13.77
N SER A 278 47.50 24.43 12.98
CA SER A 278 48.31 23.24 13.37
C SER A 278 48.16 22.58 14.74
N GLY A 279 48.13 21.23 14.77
CA GLY A 279 48.62 20.48 15.94
C GLY A 279 48.24 19.00 16.08
N LYS A 280 49.05 18.14 15.45
CA LYS A 280 49.34 16.70 15.65
C LYS A 280 48.92 15.94 16.93
N ASN A 281 48.86 14.60 16.72
CA ASN A 281 49.13 13.46 17.64
C ASN A 281 47.99 13.01 18.57
N SER A 282 47.81 11.75 18.98
CA SER A 282 48.16 10.38 18.55
C SER A 282 47.77 9.48 19.73
N SER A 283 47.27 8.25 19.48
CA SER A 283 47.15 7.12 20.45
C SER A 283 46.19 7.31 21.64
N SER A 284 45.28 6.40 21.99
CA SER A 284 45.59 5.11 22.63
C SER A 284 44.31 4.32 22.91
N ARG A 285 44.40 2.98 22.82
CA ARG A 285 43.39 1.99 23.26
C ARG A 285 43.19 1.98 24.79
N LYS A 286 41.96 1.74 25.26
CA LYS A 286 41.54 1.00 26.48
C LYS A 286 40.04 0.66 26.33
N LYS A 287 39.66 -0.60 26.06
CA LYS A 287 39.28 -1.71 26.97
C LYS A 287 38.10 -1.43 27.94
N VAL A 288 37.01 -2.17 27.69
CA VAL A 288 36.15 -2.94 28.61
C VAL A 288 35.22 -2.19 29.58
N ALA A 289 33.91 -2.46 29.47
CA ALA A 289 33.08 -2.96 30.58
C ALA A 289 31.66 -3.36 30.11
N ASN A 290 31.33 -4.64 30.34
CA ASN A 290 29.97 -5.18 30.37
C ASN A 290 29.14 -4.49 31.48
N LYS A 291 27.86 -4.22 31.22
CA LYS A 291 26.89 -3.90 32.28
C LYS A 291 25.64 -4.77 32.15
N PHE A 292 25.55 -5.73 33.07
CA PHE A 292 24.37 -6.46 33.49
C PHE A 292 23.30 -5.52 34.07
N ILE A 293 22.03 -5.66 33.66
CA ILE A 293 20.81 -5.29 34.42
C ILE A 293 19.73 -6.32 34.01
N ARG A 294 19.52 -7.38 34.81
CA ARG A 294 18.48 -7.62 35.84
C ARG A 294 17.07 -7.89 35.28
N LYS A 295 16.70 -9.18 35.39
CA LYS A 295 15.33 -9.69 35.52
C LYS A 295 14.64 -9.08 36.74
N GLN A 296 13.33 -8.85 36.62
CA GLN A 296 12.42 -8.78 37.77
C GLN A 296 11.21 -9.67 37.46
N ASP A 297 11.01 -10.64 38.35
CA ASP A 297 9.90 -11.59 38.39
C ASP A 297 8.70 -11.01 39.14
N CYS A 298 7.54 -11.60 38.81
CA CYS A 298 6.20 -11.45 39.36
C CYS A 298 6.10 -11.36 40.90
N LYS A 299 5.13 -10.57 41.35
CA LYS A 299 4.07 -10.98 42.28
C LYS A 299 2.77 -10.26 41.92
#